data_AF-A0AA97GUT0-F1
#
_entry.id   AF-A0AA97GUT0-F1
#
_cell.length_a   1.000
_cell.length_b   1.000
_cell.length_c   1.000
_cell.angle_alpha   90.00
_cell.angle_beta   90.00
_cell.angle_gamma   90.00
#
_symmetry.space_group_name_H-M   'P 1'
#
loop_
_entity.id
_entity.type
_entity.pdbx_description
1 polymer ?
#
loop_
_entity_poly.entity_id
_entity_poly.type
_entity_poly.pdbx_seq_one_letter_code
_entity_poly.pdbx_strand_id
1 'polypeptide(L)'
;MTACSLASIVTAIPTDLDAALDTVAHHWGEFTGVHPFRDGNSRTQQFFFTDYLRESDWALDWNAIDDTAVHAARHVAMSTTDSSYLAAALRQGTGPANDTYVSSGAAAAAAVKDGPGQQRCSSG
;
A
#
# COMPACT_ATOMS: atom_id res chain seq x y z
N MET A 1 38.22 7.07 -17.20
CA MET A 1 38.17 5.71 -16.61
C MET A 1 38.30 5.90 -15.10
N THR A 2 37.36 5.64 -14.22
CA THR A 2 36.07 4.93 -14.24
C THR A 2 35.33 5.47 -13.01
N ALA A 3 34.10 5.97 -13.14
CA ALA A 3 33.30 6.34 -11.97
C ALA A 3 32.63 5.06 -11.45
N CYS A 4 33.01 4.64 -10.25
CA CYS A 4 32.39 3.54 -9.52
C CYS A 4 31.03 4.05 -9.01
N SER A 5 29.93 3.55 -9.61
CA SER A 5 28.56 3.90 -9.19
C SER A 5 28.29 3.35 -7.80
N LEU A 6 28.01 4.24 -6.84
CA LEU A 6 27.63 3.92 -5.46
C LEU A 6 26.09 3.76 -5.30
N ALA A 7 25.37 3.45 -6.37
CA ALA A 7 23.90 3.42 -6.36
C ALA A 7 23.28 2.11 -5.80
N SER A 8 23.89 1.44 -4.82
CA SER A 8 23.41 0.09 -4.41
C SER A 8 23.45 -0.19 -2.90
N ILE A 9 22.96 0.73 -2.08
CA ILE A 9 22.61 0.44 -0.67
C ILE A 9 21.16 0.81 -0.32
N VAL A 10 20.46 1.55 -1.18
CA VAL A 10 18.99 1.60 -1.09
C VAL A 10 18.50 0.39 -1.89
N THR A 11 17.90 -0.59 -1.23
CA THR A 11 17.10 -1.61 -1.92
C THR A 11 16.11 -0.86 -2.80
N ALA A 12 16.34 -0.87 -4.11
CA ALA A 12 15.42 -0.27 -5.04
C ALA A 12 14.07 -0.98 -4.88
N ILE A 13 13.00 -0.21 -4.79
CA ILE A 13 11.65 -0.75 -4.83
C ILE A 13 11.52 -1.54 -6.15
N PRO A 14 11.15 -2.83 -6.12
CA PRO A 14 11.07 -3.64 -7.33
C PRO A 14 9.97 -3.10 -8.25
N THR A 15 10.31 -2.86 -9.51
CA THR A 15 9.34 -2.42 -10.54
C THR A 15 8.75 -3.58 -11.34
N ASP A 16 9.31 -4.78 -11.22
CA ASP A 16 8.69 -6.00 -11.72
C ASP A 16 7.42 -6.32 -10.89
N LEU A 17 6.30 -6.59 -11.57
CA LEU A 17 5.01 -6.81 -10.92
C LEU A 17 5.04 -7.96 -9.92
N ASP A 18 5.64 -9.08 -10.31
CA ASP A 18 5.64 -10.29 -9.52
C ASP A 18 6.48 -10.07 -8.26
N ALA A 19 7.68 -9.48 -8.43
CA ALA A 19 8.54 -9.13 -7.31
C ALA A 19 7.91 -8.08 -6.37
N ALA A 20 7.20 -7.10 -6.90
CA ALA A 20 6.49 -6.09 -6.10
C ALA A 20 5.34 -6.71 -5.30
N LEU A 21 4.51 -7.53 -5.94
CA LEU A 21 3.40 -8.22 -5.28
C LEU A 21 3.88 -9.21 -4.23
N ASP A 22 4.95 -9.97 -4.51
CA ASP A 22 5.52 -10.91 -3.56
C ASP A 22 6.08 -10.18 -2.32
N THR A 23 6.78 -9.06 -2.55
CA THR A 23 7.32 -8.22 -1.46
C THR A 23 6.20 -7.66 -0.59
N VAL A 24 5.15 -7.10 -1.21
CA VAL A 24 3.97 -6.58 -0.51
C VAL A 24 3.27 -7.69 0.27
N ALA A 25 3.00 -8.82 -0.37
CA ALA A 25 2.26 -9.91 0.24
C ALA A 25 3.01 -10.52 1.44
N HIS A 26 4.33 -10.69 1.31
CA HIS A 26 5.18 -11.18 2.39
C HIS A 26 5.13 -10.23 3.60
N HIS A 27 5.46 -8.96 3.42
CA HIS A 27 5.53 -8.00 4.52
C HIS A 27 4.15 -7.65 5.09
N TRP A 28 3.09 -7.68 4.31
CA TRP A 28 1.74 -7.48 4.84
C TRP A 28 1.34 -8.62 5.78
N GLY A 29 1.71 -9.86 5.48
CA GLY A 29 1.58 -10.98 6.41
C GLY A 29 2.26 -10.71 7.75
N GLU A 30 3.53 -10.29 7.73
CA GLU A 30 4.30 -9.94 8.94
C GLU A 30 3.65 -8.78 9.72
N PHE A 31 3.25 -7.72 9.02
CA PHE A 31 2.64 -6.52 9.62
C PHE A 31 1.29 -6.83 10.27
N THR A 32 0.56 -7.81 9.73
CA THR A 32 -0.67 -8.33 10.32
C THR A 32 -0.40 -9.00 11.67
N GLY A 33 0.72 -9.71 11.80
CA GLY A 33 1.13 -10.36 13.05
C GLY A 33 1.64 -9.40 14.11
N VAL A 34 2.46 -8.41 13.72
CA VAL A 34 2.97 -7.38 14.64
C VAL A 34 1.84 -6.51 15.20
N HIS A 35 0.83 -6.22 14.37
CA HIS A 35 -0.37 -5.48 14.76
C HIS A 35 -0.09 -4.20 15.59
N PRO A 36 0.70 -3.25 15.05
CA PRO A 36 1.39 -2.23 15.83
C PRO A 36 0.50 -1.12 16.41
N PHE A 37 -0.74 -0.97 15.92
CA PHE A 37 -1.64 0.08 16.38
C PHE A 37 -2.74 -0.48 17.31
N ARG A 38 -3.23 0.37 18.22
CA ARG A 38 -4.35 0.06 19.12
C ARG A 38 -5.65 -0.24 18.35
N ASP A 39 -5.84 0.47 17.24
CA ASP A 39 -6.92 0.36 16.26
C ASP A 39 -6.42 0.91 14.92
N GLY A 40 -7.10 0.61 13.82
CA GLY A 40 -6.81 1.14 12.49
C GLY A 40 -5.76 0.36 11.69
N ASN A 41 -5.25 -0.76 12.21
CA ASN A 41 -4.24 -1.60 11.53
C ASN A 41 -4.62 -1.91 10.09
N SER A 42 -5.85 -2.40 9.86
CA SER A 42 -6.32 -2.73 8.50
C SER A 42 -6.23 -1.55 7.54
N ARG A 43 -6.65 -0.36 7.97
CA ARG A 43 -6.72 0.84 7.13
C ARG A 43 -5.32 1.39 6.84
N THR A 44 -4.47 1.43 7.86
CA THR A 44 -3.08 1.88 7.72
C THR A 44 -2.27 0.94 6.84
N GLN A 45 -2.43 -0.38 7.02
CA GLN A 45 -1.77 -1.37 6.16
C GLN A 45 -2.22 -1.25 4.70
N GLN A 46 -3.54 -1.17 4.46
CA GLN A 46 -4.08 -1.03 3.11
C GLN A 46 -3.53 0.22 2.41
N PHE A 47 -3.50 1.36 3.11
CA PHE A 47 -2.92 2.58 2.58
C PHE A 47 -1.42 2.42 2.27
N PHE A 48 -0.64 1.94 3.23
CA PHE A 48 0.81 1.81 3.09
C PHE A 48 1.21 0.89 1.93
N PHE A 49 0.60 -0.29 1.80
CA PHE A 49 0.95 -1.21 0.72
C PHE A 49 0.38 -0.78 -0.65
N THR A 50 -0.72 -0.02 -0.67
CA THR A 50 -1.16 0.65 -1.91
C THR A 50 -0.13 1.68 -2.37
N ASP A 51 0.41 2.47 -1.44
CA ASP A 51 1.41 3.50 -1.72
C ASP A 51 2.74 2.86 -2.16
N TYR A 52 3.15 1.78 -1.51
CA TYR A 52 4.33 0.99 -1.91
C TYR A 52 4.23 0.49 -3.36
N LEU A 53 3.07 -0.05 -3.76
CA LEU A 53 2.88 -0.49 -5.15
C LEU A 53 2.94 0.67 -6.14
N ARG A 54 2.45 1.86 -5.76
CA ARG A 54 2.54 3.06 -6.61
C ARG A 54 3.98 3.49 -6.84
N GLU A 55 4.79 3.50 -5.78
CA GLU A 55 6.23 3.73 -5.87
C GLU A 55 6.97 2.62 -6.65
N SER A 56 6.30 1.47 -6.87
CA SER A 56 6.76 0.35 -7.70
C SER A 56 6.26 0.43 -9.16
N ASP A 57 5.67 1.55 -9.59
CA ASP A 57 5.00 1.75 -10.90
C ASP A 57 3.67 0.98 -11.10
N TRP A 58 3.06 0.47 -10.03
CA TRP A 58 1.82 -0.30 -10.05
C TRP A 58 0.67 0.39 -9.31
N ALA A 59 -0.56 0.28 -9.82
CA ALA A 59 -1.76 0.77 -9.16
C ALA A 59 -2.72 -0.38 -8.83
N LEU A 60 -3.31 -0.31 -7.64
CA LEU A 60 -4.42 -1.17 -7.23
C LEU A 60 -5.77 -0.49 -7.54
N ASP A 61 -6.61 -1.15 -8.33
CA ASP A 61 -8.05 -0.87 -8.39
C ASP A 61 -8.78 -1.71 -7.36
N TRP A 62 -9.12 -1.08 -6.23
CA TRP A 62 -9.85 -1.74 -5.15
C TRP A 62 -11.27 -2.17 -5.54
N ASN A 63 -11.85 -1.67 -6.64
CA ASN A 63 -13.15 -2.15 -7.13
C ASN A 63 -13.03 -3.50 -7.86
N ALA A 64 -11.83 -3.85 -8.32
CA ALA A 64 -11.54 -5.12 -8.98
C ALA A 64 -11.00 -6.19 -8.00
N ILE A 65 -10.82 -5.83 -6.72
CA ILE A 65 -10.26 -6.70 -5.68
C ILE A 65 -11.37 -7.13 -4.72
N ASP A 66 -11.37 -8.41 -4.37
CA ASP A 66 -12.17 -8.92 -3.25
C ASP A 66 -11.47 -8.58 -1.92
N ASP A 67 -12.03 -7.63 -1.18
CA ASP A 67 -11.50 -7.13 0.09
C ASP A 67 -11.48 -8.21 1.18
N THR A 68 -12.45 -9.11 1.15
CA THR A 68 -12.61 -10.22 2.09
C THR A 68 -11.56 -11.28 1.81
N ALA A 69 -11.26 -11.55 0.54
CA ALA A 69 -10.17 -12.44 0.13
C ALA A 69 -8.81 -11.88 0.58
N VAL A 70 -8.53 -10.59 0.36
CA VAL A 70 -7.29 -9.94 0.83
C VAL A 70 -7.18 -10.01 2.36
N HIS A 71 -8.27 -9.74 3.08
CA HIS A 71 -8.31 -9.82 4.53
C HIS A 71 -8.01 -11.25 5.03
N ALA A 72 -8.62 -12.27 4.44
CA ALA A 72 -8.34 -13.65 4.81
C ALA A 72 -6.89 -14.05 4.46
N ALA A 73 -6.42 -13.69 3.26
CA ALA A 73 -5.12 -14.08 2.76
C ALA A 73 -3.96 -13.50 3.58
N ARG A 74 -4.05 -12.26 4.08
CA ARG A 74 -3.01 -11.72 4.97
C ARG A 74 -2.93 -12.45 6.32
N HIS A 75 -4.04 -13.00 6.81
CA HIS A 75 -4.05 -13.84 8.02
C HIS A 75 -3.47 -15.24 7.74
N VAL A 76 -3.67 -15.78 6.54
CA VAL A 76 -2.98 -17.00 6.08
C VAL A 76 -1.46 -16.74 6.01
N ALA A 77 -1.04 -15.65 5.36
CA ALA A 77 0.37 -15.28 5.27
C ALA A 77 1.01 -15.09 6.65
N MET A 78 0.32 -14.42 7.56
CA MET A 78 0.75 -14.26 8.96
C MET A 78 0.94 -15.60 9.68
N SER A 79 0.03 -16.54 9.50
CA SER A 79 0.01 -17.80 10.26
C SER A 79 0.88 -18.91 9.67
N THR A 80 1.15 -18.85 8.37
CA THR A 80 1.83 -19.93 7.63
C THR A 80 3.12 -19.50 6.95
N THR A 81 3.39 -18.19 6.88
CA THR A 81 4.44 -17.59 6.06
C THR A 81 4.24 -17.76 4.54
N ASP A 82 3.17 -18.45 4.11
CA ASP A 82 2.77 -18.54 2.71
C ASP A 82 1.94 -17.32 2.30
N SER A 83 2.58 -16.39 1.60
CA SER A 83 1.98 -15.16 1.09
C SER A 83 1.40 -15.28 -0.32
N SER A 84 1.47 -16.47 -0.95
CA SER A 84 1.07 -16.66 -2.35
C SER A 84 -0.41 -16.31 -2.60
N TYR A 85 -1.30 -16.67 -1.67
CA TYR A 85 -2.73 -16.32 -1.73
C TYR A 85 -2.96 -14.81 -1.72
N LEU A 86 -2.16 -14.07 -0.96
CA LEU A 86 -2.30 -12.61 -0.88
C LEU A 86 -1.76 -11.94 -2.14
N ALA A 87 -0.62 -12.40 -2.67
CA ALA A 87 -0.09 -11.92 -3.95
C ALA A 87 -1.09 -12.17 -5.09
N ALA A 88 -1.73 -13.35 -5.13
CA ALA A 88 -2.75 -13.69 -6.11
C ALA A 88 -4.01 -12.80 -5.99
N ALA A 89 -4.48 -12.54 -4.77
CA ALA A 89 -5.64 -11.68 -4.52
C ALA A 89 -5.39 -10.23 -4.97
N LEU A 90 -4.20 -9.69 -4.71
CA LEU A 90 -3.83 -8.35 -5.13
C LEU A 90 -3.65 -8.24 -6.65
N ARG A 91 -3.08 -9.27 -7.28
CA ARG A 91 -2.86 -9.31 -8.74
C ARG A 91 -4.13 -9.05 -9.54
N GLN A 92 -5.29 -9.53 -9.08
CA GLN A 92 -6.58 -9.38 -9.77
C GLN A 92 -6.90 -7.91 -10.09
N GLY A 93 -6.55 -6.98 -9.20
CA GLY A 93 -6.78 -5.55 -9.38
C GLY A 93 -5.51 -4.73 -9.58
N THR A 94 -4.36 -5.36 -9.84
CA THR A 94 -3.11 -4.63 -10.08
C THR A 94 -2.90 -4.39 -11.57
N GLY A 95 -2.69 -3.13 -11.94
CA GLY A 95 -2.31 -2.73 -13.29
C GLY A 95 -1.20 -1.67 -13.25
N PRO A 96 -0.62 -1.30 -14.40
CA PRO A 96 0.40 -0.26 -14.43
C PRO A 96 -0.17 1.09 -13.98
N ALA A 97 0.64 1.92 -13.33
CA ALA A 97 0.19 3.14 -12.64
C ALA A 97 -0.17 4.33 -13.54
N ASN A 98 -0.22 4.16 -14.87
CA ASN A 98 -0.37 5.25 -15.85
C ASN A 98 -1.61 6.14 -15.62
N ASP A 99 -1.34 7.42 -15.30
CA ASP A 99 -2.10 8.69 -15.25
C ASP A 99 -3.58 8.74 -14.85
N THR A 100 -4.27 7.62 -14.65
CA THR A 100 -5.73 7.59 -14.55
C THR A 100 -6.24 7.46 -13.10
N TYR A 101 -5.34 7.42 -12.11
CA TYR A 101 -5.72 7.23 -10.69
C TYR A 101 -4.94 8.12 -9.71
N VAL A 102 -4.56 9.33 -10.15
CA VAL A 102 -4.03 10.39 -9.28
C VAL A 102 -5.15 11.04 -8.43
N SER A 103 -6.41 10.93 -8.88
CA SER A 103 -7.55 11.61 -8.23
C SER A 103 -8.00 11.00 -6.91
N SER A 104 -7.76 9.71 -6.66
CA SER A 104 -8.35 9.02 -5.50
C SER A 104 -7.58 9.26 -4.19
N GLY A 105 -6.25 9.38 -4.27
CA GLY A 105 -5.40 9.72 -3.12
C GLY A 105 -5.39 11.21 -2.81
N ALA A 106 -5.36 12.06 -3.85
CA ALA A 106 -5.46 13.52 -3.68
C ALA A 106 -6.82 13.95 -3.11
N ALA A 107 -7.92 13.30 -3.51
CA ALA A 107 -9.25 13.58 -2.96
C ALA A 107 -9.38 13.19 -1.48
N ALA A 108 -8.78 12.07 -1.05
CA ALA A 108 -8.78 11.67 0.36
C ALA A 108 -7.93 12.62 1.24
N ALA A 109 -6.78 13.08 0.74
CA ALA A 109 -5.94 14.05 1.44
C ALA A 109 -6.54 15.47 1.45
N ALA A 110 -7.33 15.85 0.44
CA ALA A 110 -8.07 17.11 0.42
C ALA A 110 -9.28 17.08 1.38
N ALA A 111 -10.03 15.97 1.43
CA ALA A 111 -11.18 15.82 2.32
C ALA A 111 -10.80 15.86 3.81
N VAL A 112 -9.58 15.46 4.17
CA VAL A 112 -9.08 15.56 5.55
C VAL A 112 -8.82 17.02 6.00
N LYS A 113 -8.66 17.96 5.06
CA LYS A 113 -8.44 19.38 5.36
C LYS A 113 -9.74 20.15 5.66
N ASP A 114 -10.90 19.63 5.25
CA ASP A 114 -12.20 20.30 5.38
C ASP A 114 -13.07 19.73 6.52
N GLY A 115 -12.45 19.30 7.63
CA GLY A 115 -13.14 18.96 8.88
C GLY A 115 -13.58 20.20 9.67
N PRO A 116 -14.71 20.16 10.42
CA PRO A 116 -15.36 21.34 10.98
C PRO A 116 -14.61 21.81 12.24
N GLY A 117 -13.60 22.67 12.07
CA GLY A 117 -12.74 23.06 13.19
C GLY A 117 -12.18 24.48 13.16
N GLN A 118 -12.59 25.35 12.24
CA GLN A 118 -12.11 26.74 12.20
C GLN A 118 -13.21 27.73 12.61
N GLN A 119 -13.56 27.66 13.90
CA GLN A 119 -14.20 28.79 14.58
C GLN A 119 -13.12 29.88 14.73
N ARG A 120 -13.18 30.92 13.88
CA ARG A 120 -12.30 32.09 13.97
C ARG A 120 -12.55 32.79 15.32
N CYS A 121 -11.51 32.93 16.14
CA CYS A 121 -11.53 33.84 17.26
C CYS A 121 -11.58 35.28 16.72
N SER A 122 -12.70 35.96 16.94
CA SER A 122 -12.84 37.41 16.74
C SER A 122 -12.20 38.12 17.92
N SER A 123 -11.15 38.90 17.66
CA SER A 123 -10.55 39.83 18.62
C SER A 123 -11.47 41.04 18.82
N GLY A 124 -11.85 41.28 20.07
CA GLY A 124 -12.42 42.55 20.54
C GLY A 124 -11.35 43.52 21.01
#